data_AF-A0A7J3FQW1-F1
#
_entry.id   AF-A0A7J3FQW1-F1
#
_cell.length_a   1.000
_cell.length_b   1.000
_cell.length_c   1.000
_cell.angle_alpha   90.00
_cell.angle_beta   90.00
_cell.angle_gamma   90.00
#
_symmetry.space_group_name_H-M   'P 1'
#
loop_
_entity.id
_entity.type
_entity.pdbx_description
1 polymer ?
#
loop_
_entity_poly.entity_id
_entity_poly.type
_entity_poly.pdbx_seq_one_letter_code
_entity_poly.pdbx_strand_id
1 'polypeptide(L)'
;MRVWPLAFLFLLLPLFLFQEENRFHFSAEVIRTIDGDTMEVRILESHGWPEVGKLEKLRLAGIDAFELHESRGVLAKAFLDSLCSPGERIYCRKGRRARDSYGRLLAYVYLRREGRWIDVQEELLKRGLARRWT
;
A
#
# COMPACT_ATOMS: atom_id res chain seq x y z
N MET A 1 -45.27 24.23 -34.44
CA MET A 1 -44.56 22.92 -34.38
C MET A 1 -43.20 23.21 -33.73
N ARG A 2 -42.91 22.78 -32.48
CA ARG A 2 -42.10 21.59 -32.15
C ARG A 2 -40.88 21.48 -33.11
N VAL A 3 -39.61 21.60 -32.71
CA VAL A 3 -38.90 21.22 -31.47
C VAL A 3 -37.57 22.01 -31.32
N TRP A 4 -37.09 22.19 -30.08
CA TRP A 4 -35.68 22.42 -29.69
C TRP A 4 -35.25 21.20 -28.84
N PRO A 5 -33.97 20.98 -28.46
CA PRO A 5 -32.65 21.34 -29.05
C PRO A 5 -31.72 20.09 -29.12
N LEU A 6 -30.54 20.16 -29.76
CA LEU A 6 -29.47 19.14 -29.52
C LEU A 6 -28.09 19.77 -29.63
N ALA A 7 -27.84 20.75 -28.76
CA ALA A 7 -26.51 21.14 -28.35
C ALA A 7 -26.29 20.67 -26.90
N PHE A 8 -26.14 19.36 -26.70
CA PHE A 8 -25.75 18.78 -25.41
C PHE A 8 -25.05 17.45 -25.67
N LEU A 9 -23.82 17.48 -26.21
CA LEU A 9 -22.98 16.29 -26.35
C LEU A 9 -21.55 16.50 -25.85
N PHE A 10 -21.37 17.30 -24.80
CA PHE A 10 -20.05 17.48 -24.20
C PHE A 10 -20.14 17.67 -22.69
N LEU A 11 -20.76 16.73 -21.96
CA LEU A 11 -20.59 16.74 -20.50
C LEU A 11 -20.82 15.39 -19.82
N LEU A 12 -20.29 14.32 -20.42
CA LEU A 12 -20.13 13.03 -19.72
C LEU A 12 -18.77 12.42 -20.08
N LEU A 13 -17.70 13.22 -20.02
CA LEU A 13 -16.35 12.64 -19.91
C LEU A 13 -16.29 12.00 -18.53
N PRO A 14 -16.24 10.66 -18.47
CA PRO A 14 -16.90 9.93 -17.42
C PRO A 14 -16.14 10.13 -16.11
N LEU A 15 -16.93 10.27 -15.06
CA LEU A 15 -16.64 10.14 -13.64
C LEU A 15 -16.06 8.73 -13.31
N PHE A 16 -15.11 8.23 -14.10
CA PHE A 16 -14.59 6.86 -14.05
C PHE A 16 -13.16 6.81 -13.51
N LEU A 17 -12.44 7.93 -13.55
CA LEU A 17 -11.07 7.99 -13.05
C LEU A 17 -10.99 8.05 -11.51
N PHE A 18 -12.09 8.34 -10.81
CA PHE A 18 -12.06 8.60 -9.36
C PHE A 18 -12.46 7.41 -8.47
N GLN A 19 -12.91 6.27 -9.04
CA GLN A 19 -13.40 5.15 -8.21
C GLN A 19 -12.29 4.22 -7.65
N GLU A 20 -11.09 4.20 -8.23
CA GLU A 20 -10.05 3.23 -7.85
C GLU A 20 -9.42 3.49 -6.47
N GLU A 21 -9.33 4.75 -6.01
CA GLU A 21 -8.65 5.07 -4.74
C GLU A 21 -9.47 4.76 -3.49
N ASN A 22 -10.80 4.62 -3.60
CA ASN A 22 -11.69 4.41 -2.47
C ASN A 22 -11.55 3.01 -1.83
N ARG A 23 -10.75 2.11 -2.42
CA ARG A 23 -10.43 0.79 -1.85
C ARG A 23 -9.33 0.83 -0.78
N PHE A 24 -8.57 1.91 -0.71
CA PHE A 24 -7.48 2.06 0.23
C PHE A 24 -7.92 2.92 1.42
N HIS A 25 -7.44 2.54 2.60
CA HIS A 25 -7.75 3.30 3.81
C HIS A 25 -6.82 4.50 3.94
N PHE A 26 -5.59 4.40 3.43
CA PHE A 26 -4.61 5.47 3.46
C PHE A 26 -3.54 5.27 2.38
N SER A 27 -2.83 6.35 2.05
CA SER A 27 -1.60 6.31 1.27
C SER A 27 -0.43 6.84 2.12
N ALA A 28 0.78 6.39 1.83
CA ALA A 28 1.97 6.80 2.57
C ALA A 28 3.19 6.87 1.66
N GLU A 29 4.16 7.69 2.03
CA GLU A 29 5.49 7.73 1.43
C GLU A 29 6.41 6.81 2.23
N VAL A 30 7.17 5.95 1.54
CA VAL A 30 8.16 5.11 2.20
C VAL A 30 9.37 5.97 2.57
N ILE A 31 9.73 5.95 3.86
CA ILE A 31 10.92 6.66 4.34
C ILE A 31 12.13 5.72 4.30
N ARG A 32 11.95 4.48 4.78
CA ARG A 32 12.96 3.43 4.74
C ARG A 32 12.38 2.05 5.08
N THR A 33 13.04 1.00 4.60
CA THR A 33 12.78 -0.38 5.00
C THR A 33 13.54 -0.73 6.28
N ILE A 34 12.84 -1.24 7.30
CA ILE A 34 13.42 -1.65 8.58
C ILE A 34 13.89 -3.11 8.49
N ASP A 35 13.00 -4.02 8.12
CA ASP A 35 13.27 -5.46 7.96
C ASP A 35 12.45 -6.05 6.79
N GLY A 36 12.36 -7.38 6.68
CA GLY A 36 11.71 -8.06 5.55
C GLY A 36 10.19 -7.87 5.44
N ASP A 37 9.53 -7.32 6.46
CA ASP A 37 8.09 -7.03 6.43
C ASP A 37 7.67 -5.73 7.13
N THR A 38 8.62 -4.93 7.61
CA THR A 38 8.37 -3.69 8.33
C THR A 38 9.08 -2.51 7.67
N MET A 39 8.34 -1.42 7.47
CA MET A 39 8.83 -0.15 6.91
C MET A 39 8.50 1.02 7.83
N GLU A 40 9.28 2.09 7.75
CA GLU A 40 8.92 3.41 8.28
C GLU A 40 8.32 4.25 7.17
N VAL A 41 7.17 4.85 7.41
CA VAL A 41 6.38 5.55 6.39
C VAL A 41 5.85 6.88 6.92
N ARG A 42 5.65 7.84 6.03
CA ARG A 42 4.95 9.10 6.31
C ARG A 42 3.56 9.05 5.72
N ILE A 43 2.52 9.23 6.54
CA ILE A 43 1.14 9.17 6.07
C ILE A 43 0.83 10.41 5.20
N LEU A 44 0.37 10.18 3.97
CA LEU A 44 0.07 11.25 3.00
C LEU A 44 -1.43 11.57 2.98
N GLU A 45 -2.27 10.54 2.91
CA GLU A 45 -3.73 10.66 2.89
C GLU A 45 -4.33 9.58 3.77
N SER A 46 -5.52 9.82 4.32
CA SER A 46 -6.19 8.89 5.22
C SER A 46 -7.70 9.08 5.22
N HIS A 47 -8.43 7.98 5.23
CA HIS A 47 -9.89 7.93 5.37
C HIS A 47 -10.28 7.63 6.82
N GLY A 48 -9.83 8.49 7.74
CA GLY A 48 -10.14 8.42 9.18
C GLY A 48 -9.14 7.61 10.02
N TRP A 49 -8.21 6.89 9.40
CA TRP A 49 -7.10 6.21 10.08
C TRP A 49 -6.03 5.78 9.07
N PRO A 50 -4.72 5.99 9.33
CA PRO A 50 -4.07 6.66 10.48
C PRO A 50 -4.01 8.20 10.35
N GLU A 51 -3.36 8.90 11.29
CA GLU A 51 -3.23 10.36 11.26
C GLU A 51 -2.30 10.84 10.12
N VAL A 52 -2.73 11.83 9.34
CA VAL A 52 -1.98 12.38 8.19
C VAL A 52 -0.75 13.16 8.67
N GLY A 53 0.35 13.07 7.91
CA GLY A 53 1.60 13.77 8.18
C GLY A 53 2.52 13.07 9.19
N LYS A 54 2.01 12.08 9.92
CA LYS A 54 2.76 11.38 10.97
C LYS A 54 3.73 10.35 10.38
N LEU A 55 4.89 10.19 11.04
CA LEU A 55 5.79 9.06 10.84
C LEU A 55 5.30 7.85 11.63
N GLU A 56 5.14 6.73 10.95
CA GLU A 56 4.60 5.48 11.50
C GLU A 56 5.45 4.29 11.07
N LYS A 57 5.54 3.28 11.95
CA LYS A 57 6.04 1.96 11.57
C LYS A 57 4.87 1.14 11.02
N LEU A 58 5.03 0.60 9.82
CA LEU A 58 4.05 -0.22 9.13
C LEU A 58 4.61 -1.62 8.94
N ARG A 59 3.87 -2.62 9.42
CA ARG A 59 4.12 -4.04 9.18
C ARG A 59 3.13 -4.59 8.16
N LEU A 60 3.66 -5.33 7.19
CA LEU A 60 2.88 -6.00 6.16
C LEU A 60 1.94 -7.03 6.82
N ALA A 61 0.63 -6.83 6.68
CA ALA A 61 -0.36 -7.72 7.28
C ALA A 61 -0.45 -9.07 6.55
N GLY A 62 -0.67 -10.14 7.31
CA GLY A 62 -0.93 -11.49 6.76
C GLY A 62 0.30 -12.25 6.27
N ILE A 63 1.48 -11.68 6.43
CA ILE A 63 2.75 -12.35 6.18
C ILE A 63 3.72 -12.15 7.34
N ASP A 64 4.75 -12.97 7.37
CA ASP A 64 5.88 -12.89 8.27
C ASP A 64 7.15 -13.18 7.48
N ALA A 65 8.03 -12.19 7.41
CA ALA A 65 9.31 -12.35 6.75
C ALA A 65 10.29 -13.12 7.64
N PHE A 66 11.30 -13.73 7.02
CA PHE A 66 12.42 -14.33 7.76
C PHE A 66 13.19 -13.25 8.54
N GLU A 67 13.76 -13.65 9.68
CA GLU A 67 14.45 -12.73 10.58
C GLU A 67 15.78 -12.25 10.00
N LEU A 68 16.22 -11.03 10.31
CA LEU A 68 17.43 -10.43 9.70
C LEU A 68 18.73 -11.20 9.97
N HIS A 69 18.78 -12.00 11.03
CA HIS A 69 19.93 -12.86 11.33
C HIS A 69 20.00 -14.10 10.42
N GLU A 70 18.94 -14.39 9.67
CA GLU A 70 18.89 -15.43 8.66
C GLU A 70 19.22 -14.86 7.28
N SER A 71 19.93 -15.61 6.42
CA SER A 71 20.26 -15.16 5.06
C SER A 71 19.02 -14.77 4.24
N ARG A 72 17.88 -15.43 4.49
CA ARG A 72 16.61 -15.12 3.84
C ARG A 72 15.99 -13.82 4.32
N GLY A 73 16.20 -13.42 5.58
CA GLY A 73 15.71 -12.14 6.09
C GLY A 73 16.45 -10.95 5.46
N VAL A 74 17.76 -11.10 5.23
CA VAL A 74 18.55 -10.09 4.48
C VAL A 74 18.02 -9.95 3.04
N LEU A 75 17.73 -11.07 2.36
CA LEU A 75 17.15 -11.06 1.02
C LEU A 75 15.73 -10.47 1.01
N ALA A 76 14.91 -10.78 2.01
CA ALA A 76 13.56 -10.23 2.14
C ALA A 76 13.60 -8.72 2.30
N LYS A 77 14.47 -8.20 3.19
CA LYS A 77 14.67 -6.76 3.37
C LYS A 77 15.15 -6.09 2.08
N ALA A 78 16.17 -6.65 1.43
CA ALA A 78 16.71 -6.09 0.19
C ALA A 78 15.66 -6.07 -0.93
N PHE A 79 14.85 -7.12 -1.03
CA PHE A 79 13.76 -7.19 -1.99
C PHE A 79 12.67 -6.16 -1.68
N LEU A 80 12.23 -6.07 -0.43
CA LEU A 80 11.23 -5.08 -0.01
C LEU A 80 11.73 -3.65 -0.27
N ASP A 81 13.00 -3.36 -0.02
CA ASP A 81 13.62 -2.06 -0.29
C ASP A 81 13.69 -1.74 -1.79
N SER A 82 13.97 -2.75 -2.63
CA SER A 82 13.95 -2.60 -4.10
C SER A 82 12.54 -2.40 -4.66
N LEU A 83 11.53 -2.98 -4.01
CA LEU A 83 10.14 -2.89 -4.45
C LEU A 83 9.50 -1.60 -3.94
N CYS A 84 9.77 -1.22 -2.69
CA CYS A 84 9.25 -0.06 -1.98
C CYS A 84 10.41 0.88 -1.60
N SER A 85 11.06 1.49 -2.59
CA SER A 85 12.22 2.35 -2.35
C SER A 85 11.85 3.63 -1.60
N PRO A 86 12.79 4.27 -0.87
CA PRO A 86 12.55 5.56 -0.24
C PRO A 86 11.98 6.59 -1.22
N GLY A 87 10.94 7.32 -0.80
CA GLY A 87 10.18 8.27 -1.61
C GLY A 87 9.02 7.64 -2.40
N GLU A 88 8.95 6.31 -2.51
CA GLU A 88 7.86 5.63 -3.23
C GLU A 88 6.53 5.81 -2.49
N ARG A 89 5.47 6.09 -3.25
CA ARG A 89 4.11 6.14 -2.72
C ARG A 89 3.51 4.74 -2.67
N ILE A 90 3.09 4.33 -1.47
CA ILE A 90 2.36 3.09 -1.23
C ILE A 90 0.90 3.36 -0.89
N TYR A 91 0.05 2.39 -1.21
CA TYR A 91 -1.39 2.43 -0.97
C TYR A 91 -1.77 1.27 -0.06
N CYS A 92 -2.48 1.59 1.01
CA CYS A 92 -2.60 0.70 2.15
C CYS A 92 -4.06 0.38 2.46
N ARG A 93 -4.37 -0.92 2.57
CA ARG A 93 -5.63 -1.40 3.09
C ARG A 93 -5.42 -1.93 4.50
N LYS A 94 -6.20 -1.42 5.47
CA LYS A 94 -6.11 -1.82 6.87
C LYS A 94 -6.24 -3.35 7.01
N GLY A 95 -5.39 -3.95 7.83
CA GLY A 95 -5.48 -5.36 8.22
C GLY A 95 -6.71 -5.65 9.10
N ARG A 96 -6.85 -6.90 9.55
CA ARG A 96 -7.93 -7.28 10.49
C ARG A 96 -7.85 -6.48 11.80
N ARG A 97 -6.63 -6.28 12.29
CA ARG A 97 -6.30 -5.36 13.37
C ARG A 97 -5.67 -4.10 12.78
N ALA A 98 -5.90 -2.96 13.39
CA ALA A 98 -5.30 -1.69 13.00
C ALA A 98 -3.80 -1.65 13.38
N ARG A 99 -3.47 -2.11 14.59
CA ARG A 99 -2.12 -2.15 15.12
C ARG A 99 -1.81 -3.48 15.79
N ASP A 100 -0.53 -3.82 15.90
CA ASP A 100 -0.06 -4.89 16.76
C ASP A 100 0.25 -4.40 18.19
N SER A 101 0.71 -5.31 19.07
CA SER A 101 1.07 -5.00 20.45
C SER A 101 2.28 -4.06 20.59
N TYR A 102 3.07 -3.89 19.53
CA TYR A 102 4.20 -2.96 19.48
C TYR A 102 3.79 -1.59 18.93
N GLY A 103 2.51 -1.41 18.62
CA GLY A 103 1.96 -0.17 18.07
C GLY A 103 2.23 0.03 16.58
N ARG A 104 2.77 -0.96 15.85
CA ARG A 104 2.97 -0.85 14.39
C ARG A 104 1.63 -0.91 13.67
N LEU A 105 1.46 -0.12 12.62
CA LEU A 105 0.32 -0.24 11.72
C LEU A 105 0.35 -1.61 11.03
N LEU A 106 -0.80 -2.26 10.91
CA LEU A 106 -0.95 -3.50 10.16
C LEU A 106 -1.76 -3.22 8.88
N ALA A 107 -1.13 -3.37 7.72
CA ALA A 107 -1.77 -3.10 6.44
C ALA A 107 -1.32 -4.04 5.31
N TYR A 108 -2.24 -4.31 4.40
CA TYR A 108 -1.93 -4.83 3.07
C TYR A 108 -1.44 -3.68 2.21
N VAL A 109 -0.32 -3.86 1.51
CA VAL A 109 0.41 -2.77 0.85
C VAL A 109 0.45 -3.01 -0.65
N TYR A 110 0.13 -1.96 -1.39
CA TYR A 110 0.05 -1.99 -2.84
C TYR A 110 0.85 -0.85 -3.45
N LEU A 111 1.48 -1.12 -4.58
CA LEU A 111 2.15 -0.14 -5.42
C LEU A 111 1.37 0.07 -6.71
N ARG A 112 1.42 1.29 -7.25
CA ARG A 112 0.87 1.63 -8.55
C ARG A 112 2.01 1.82 -9.55
N ARG A 113 2.15 0.91 -10.52
CA ARG A 113 3.16 1.01 -11.58
C ARG A 113 2.53 0.76 -12.94
N GLU A 114 2.78 1.65 -13.90
CA GLU A 114 2.30 1.51 -15.29
C GLU A 114 0.80 1.17 -15.38
N GLY A 115 -0.02 1.79 -14.54
CA GLY A 115 -1.46 1.54 -14.53
C GLY A 115 -1.88 0.19 -13.93
N ARG A 116 -0.99 -0.52 -13.22
CA ARG A 116 -1.27 -1.79 -12.54
C ARG A 116 -1.02 -1.69 -11.04
N TRP A 117 -1.81 -2.45 -10.29
CA TRP A 117 -1.62 -2.62 -8.84
C TRP A 117 -0.74 -3.84 -8.59
N ILE A 118 0.31 -3.65 -7.80
CA ILE A 118 1.21 -4.72 -7.36
C ILE A 118 0.95 -4.95 -5.87
N ASP A 119 0.61 -6.18 -5.50
CA ASP A 119 0.46 -6.61 -4.10
C ASP A 119 1.84 -6.98 -3.53
N VAL A 120 2.33 -6.18 -2.58
CA VAL A 120 3.69 -6.32 -2.04
C VAL A 120 3.85 -7.64 -1.27
N GLN A 121 2.82 -8.04 -0.51
CA GLN A 121 2.83 -9.29 0.23
C GLN A 121 2.95 -10.49 -0.70
N GLU A 122 2.15 -10.50 -1.77
CA GLU A 122 2.15 -11.58 -2.75
C GLU A 122 3.50 -11.70 -3.46
N GLU A 123 4.18 -10.58 -3.77
CA GLU A 123 5.50 -10.61 -4.40
C GLU A 123 6.60 -11.17 -3.48
N LEU A 124 6.51 -10.94 -2.16
CA LEU A 124 7.38 -11.57 -1.15
C LEU A 124 7.10 -13.08 -1.03
N LEU A 125 5.83 -13.47 -1.00
CA LEU A 125 5.41 -14.87 -0.89
C LEU A 125 5.85 -15.70 -2.11
N LYS A 126 5.64 -15.19 -3.33
CA LYS A 126 6.05 -15.87 -4.59
C LYS A 126 7.55 -16.16 -4.65
N ARG A 127 8.36 -15.32 -4.02
CA ARG A 127 9.83 -15.46 -3.95
C ARG A 127 10.29 -16.31 -2.78
N GLY A 128 9.37 -16.79 -1.93
CA GLY A 128 9.71 -17.55 -0.73
C GLY A 128 10.48 -16.72 0.31
N LEU A 129 10.28 -15.40 0.31
CA LEU A 129 10.93 -14.44 1.23
C LEU A 129 10.09 -14.15 2.48
N ALA A 130 8.83 -14.60 2.48
CA ALA A 130 7.95 -14.55 3.63
C ALA A 130 7.06 -15.80 3.68
N ARG A 131 6.42 -16.03 4.83
CA ARG A 131 5.41 -17.07 5.04
C ARG A 131 4.07 -16.41 5.31
N ARG A 132 2.98 -17.09 4.96
CA ARG A 132 1.63 -16.62 5.30
C ARG A 132 1.42 -16.74 6.80
N TRP A 133 1.04 -15.63 7.42
CA TRP A 133 0.65 -15.58 8.83
C TRP A 133 -0.87 -15.60 8.90
N THR A 134 -1.44 -16.65 9.48
CA THR A 134 -2.90 -16.83 9.61
C THR A 134 -3.41 -16.30 10.94
#